data_AF-A0A819LB23-F1
#
_entry.id   AF-A0A819LB23-F1
#
_cell.length_a   1.000
_cell.length_b   1.000
_cell.length_c   1.000
_cell.angle_alpha   90.00
_cell.angle_beta   90.00
_cell.angle_gamma   90.00
#
_symmetry.space_group_name_H-M   'P 1'
#
loop_
_entity.id
_entity.type
_entity.pdbx_description
1 polymer ?
#
loop_
_entity_poly.entity_id
_entity_poly.type
_entity_poly.pdbx_seq_one_letter_code
_entity_poly.pdbx_strand_id
1 'polypeptide(L)'
;MPTGHYYTQETKELMLSVIQFIEREKNGPTIPLYNVNDRIMAALQISHGSLVKLKNEMKQLQEEQQKFLDHKLLEQQRQQQPYTLAQKYKTERLRPRSSSPVTTPKKRLFHNDDTWVNCGEEKQAIWIDGYGKGRIRTNQGKGKAPAITIIIDNATWHCELTDDTKPPLRSWRKQMIADWLQDHNISYAKDISKAELLELAFENLSDKKYKVEEEAKQYRINILR
;
A
#
# COMPACT_ATOMS: atom_id res chain seq x y z
N MET A 1 16.34 25.70 -33.28
CA MET A 1 15.89 24.30 -33.16
C MET A 1 17.09 23.45 -32.78
N PRO A 2 17.02 22.55 -31.79
CA PRO A 2 18.13 21.65 -31.52
C PRO A 2 18.37 20.78 -32.75
N THR A 3 19.47 21.04 -33.43
CA THR A 3 19.95 20.28 -34.59
C THR A 3 20.95 19.22 -34.10
N GLY A 4 20.71 17.94 -34.44
CA GLY A 4 21.79 16.93 -34.37
C GLY A 4 21.52 15.62 -33.63
N HIS A 5 20.27 15.19 -33.40
CA HIS A 5 20.05 13.81 -32.96
C HIS A 5 20.11 12.84 -34.14
N TYR A 6 21.15 12.01 -34.16
CA TYR A 6 21.27 10.88 -35.09
C TYR A 6 20.41 9.73 -34.56
N TYR A 7 19.32 9.43 -35.24
CA TYR A 7 18.51 8.24 -34.97
C TYR A 7 19.15 7.01 -35.62
N THR A 8 19.07 5.86 -34.93
CA THR A 8 19.43 4.56 -35.51
C THR A 8 18.51 4.24 -36.68
N GLN A 9 18.95 3.38 -37.61
CA GLN A 9 18.13 2.99 -38.76
C GLN A 9 16.80 2.35 -38.33
N GLU A 10 16.86 1.44 -37.35
CA GLU A 10 15.69 0.78 -36.76
C GLU A 10 14.66 1.80 -36.22
N THR A 11 15.15 2.86 -35.55
CA THR A 11 14.28 3.91 -35.03
C THR A 11 13.60 4.69 -36.16
N LYS A 12 14.31 4.94 -37.26
CA LYS A 12 13.74 5.62 -38.43
C LYS A 12 12.66 4.77 -39.10
N GLU A 13 12.89 3.47 -39.24
CA GLU A 13 11.91 2.53 -39.80
C GLU A 13 10.64 2.47 -38.94
N LEU A 14 10.81 2.41 -37.62
CA LEU A 14 9.70 2.50 -36.65
C LEU A 14 8.92 3.82 -36.77
N MET A 15 9.62 4.95 -36.86
CA MET A 15 8.96 6.25 -37.01
C MET A 15 8.18 6.32 -38.33
N LEU A 16 8.74 5.80 -39.43
CA LEU A 16 8.07 5.75 -40.72
C LEU A 16 6.82 4.87 -40.69
N SER A 17 6.83 3.72 -40.01
CA SER A 17 5.64 2.86 -39.91
C SER A 17 4.50 3.56 -39.17
N VAL A 18 4.79 4.26 -38.08
CA VAL A 18 3.82 5.04 -37.32
C VAL A 18 3.26 6.20 -38.15
N ILE A 19 4.11 6.93 -38.87
CA ILE A 19 3.69 8.02 -39.76
C ILE A 19 2.73 7.49 -40.84
N GLN A 20 3.11 6.40 -41.52
CA GLN A 20 2.27 5.79 -42.56
C GLN A 20 0.92 5.31 -42.01
N PHE A 21 0.89 4.76 -40.80
CA PHE A 21 -0.36 4.37 -40.14
C PHE A 21 -1.28 5.58 -39.95
N ILE A 22 -0.77 6.69 -39.41
CA ILE A 22 -1.54 7.93 -39.19
C ILE A 22 -2.01 8.53 -40.52
N GLU A 23 -1.20 8.49 -41.58
CA GLU A 23 -1.58 8.98 -42.90
C GLU A 23 -2.71 8.16 -43.53
N ARG A 24 -2.70 6.83 -43.35
CA ARG A 24 -3.75 5.93 -43.83
C ARG A 24 -5.08 6.15 -43.12
N GLU A 25 -5.07 6.54 -41.84
CA GLU A 25 -6.30 6.85 -41.10
C GLU A 25 -7.07 8.04 -41.69
N LYS A 26 -6.42 8.94 -42.43
CA LYS A 26 -7.10 10.07 -43.08
C LYS A 26 -8.12 9.63 -44.12
N ASN A 27 -7.92 8.47 -44.76
CA ASN A 27 -8.70 8.01 -45.92
C ASN A 27 -9.30 6.59 -45.74
N GLY A 28 -9.20 5.98 -44.56
CA GLY A 28 -9.52 4.56 -44.33
C GLY A 28 -10.45 4.29 -43.13
N PRO A 29 -10.84 3.02 -42.91
CA PRO A 29 -11.66 2.63 -41.76
C PRO A 29 -10.93 2.96 -40.45
N THR A 30 -11.59 3.73 -39.60
CA THR A 30 -11.00 4.29 -38.38
C THR A 30 -10.98 3.26 -37.26
N ILE A 31 -9.79 2.90 -36.77
CA ILE A 31 -9.66 2.15 -35.51
C ILE A 31 -10.00 3.14 -34.37
N PRO A 32 -10.98 2.84 -33.50
CA PRO A 32 -11.39 3.79 -32.47
C PRO A 32 -10.23 4.17 -31.53
N LEU A 33 -10.14 5.46 -31.18
CA LEU A 33 -9.04 6.01 -30.35
C LEU A 33 -8.92 5.34 -28.98
N TYR A 34 -10.04 4.88 -28.41
CA TYR A 34 -10.06 4.21 -27.11
C TYR A 34 -9.44 2.82 -27.13
N ASN A 35 -9.33 2.18 -28.31
CA ASN A 35 -8.74 0.85 -28.42
C ASN A 35 -7.24 0.95 -28.69
N VAL A 36 -6.50 1.32 -27.65
CA VAL A 36 -5.06 1.59 -27.69
C VAL A 36 -4.27 0.37 -28.22
N ASN A 37 -4.67 -0.85 -27.84
CA ASN A 37 -3.96 -2.06 -28.26
C ASN A 37 -4.06 -2.28 -29.76
N ASP A 38 -5.26 -2.15 -30.34
CA ASP A 38 -5.46 -2.35 -31.77
C ASP A 38 -4.73 -1.29 -32.59
N ARG A 39 -4.68 -0.06 -32.08
CA ARG A 39 -3.89 1.02 -32.70
C ARG A 39 -2.39 0.73 -32.68
N ILE A 40 -1.86 0.26 -31.54
CA ILE A 40 -0.44 -0.10 -31.45
C ILE A 40 -0.12 -1.27 -32.38
N MET A 41 -0.98 -2.30 -32.42
CA MET A 41 -0.80 -3.44 -33.33
C MET A 41 -0.78 -3.00 -34.78
N ALA A 42 -1.71 -2.12 -35.18
CA ALA A 42 -1.80 -1.63 -36.55
C ALA A 42 -0.63 -0.68 -36.92
N ALA A 43 -0.22 0.20 -36.01
CA ALA A 43 0.90 1.12 -36.22
C ALA A 43 2.24 0.40 -36.34
N LEU A 44 2.46 -0.61 -35.50
CA LEU A 44 3.70 -1.37 -35.46
C LEU A 44 3.69 -2.61 -36.37
N GLN A 45 2.53 -2.95 -36.95
CA GLN A 45 2.31 -4.15 -37.76
C GLN A 45 2.67 -5.45 -37.02
N ILE A 46 2.35 -5.50 -35.73
CA ILE A 46 2.66 -6.64 -34.86
C ILE A 46 1.39 -7.39 -34.45
N SER A 47 1.55 -8.69 -34.17
CA SER A 47 0.48 -9.51 -33.62
C SER A 47 0.15 -9.14 -32.17
N HIS A 48 -1.04 -9.50 -31.71
CA HIS A 48 -1.44 -9.32 -30.31
C HIS A 48 -0.49 -10.02 -29.33
N GLY A 49 -0.07 -11.26 -29.64
CA GLY A 49 0.88 -12.00 -28.82
C GLY A 49 2.23 -11.29 -28.72
N SER A 50 2.72 -10.72 -29.83
CA SER A 50 3.96 -9.92 -29.85
C SER A 50 3.83 -8.66 -28.99
N LEU A 51 2.68 -7.98 -29.05
CA LEU A 51 2.42 -6.80 -28.22
C LEU A 51 2.40 -7.15 -26.72
N VAL A 52 1.77 -8.26 -26.33
CA VAL A 52 1.74 -8.72 -24.94
C VAL A 52 3.14 -9.05 -24.43
N LYS A 53 3.95 -9.76 -25.24
CA LYS A 53 5.35 -10.05 -24.91
C LYS A 53 6.16 -8.76 -24.72
N LEU A 54 6.05 -7.83 -25.67
CA LEU A 54 6.73 -6.54 -25.61
C LEU A 54 6.36 -5.77 -24.34
N LYS A 55 5.08 -5.72 -23.97
CA LYS A 55 4.64 -5.05 -22.73
C LYS A 55 5.25 -5.68 -21.47
N ASN A 56 5.35 -7.01 -21.43
CA ASN A 56 5.94 -7.70 -20.30
C ASN A 56 7.45 -7.44 -20.20
N GLU A 57 8.16 -7.49 -21.33
CA GLU A 57 9.60 -7.16 -21.40
C GLU A 57 9.85 -5.71 -20.96
N MET A 58 9.06 -4.75 -21.45
CA MET A 58 9.17 -3.34 -21.06
C MET A 58 8.91 -3.13 -19.57
N LYS A 59 7.96 -3.86 -18.98
CA LYS A 59 7.70 -3.81 -17.54
C LYS A 59 8.88 -4.34 -16.73
N GLN A 60 9.49 -5.45 -17.16
CA GLN A 60 10.68 -6.02 -16.50
C GLN A 60 11.86 -5.04 -16.55
N LEU A 61 12.12 -4.44 -17.72
CA LEU A 61 13.18 -3.44 -17.87
C LEU A 61 12.97 -2.23 -16.96
N GLN A 62 11.73 -1.77 -16.79
CA GLN A 62 11.40 -0.68 -15.85
C GLN A 62 11.68 -1.07 -14.40
N GLU A 63 11.29 -2.29 -13.99
CA GLU A 63 11.55 -2.80 -12.64
C GLU A 63 13.05 -2.96 -12.37
N GLU A 64 13.83 -3.44 -13.34
CA GLU A 64 15.28 -3.55 -13.24
C GLU A 64 15.97 -2.18 -13.13
N GLN A 65 15.55 -1.21 -13.95
CA GLN A 65 16.06 0.15 -13.87
C GLN A 65 15.76 0.78 -12.50
N GLN A 66 14.55 0.57 -11.97
CA GLN A 66 14.18 1.06 -10.66
C GLN A 66 15.06 0.44 -9.55
N LYS A 67 15.25 -0.89 -9.57
CA LYS A 67 16.13 -1.60 -8.63
C LYS A 67 17.57 -1.08 -8.72
N PHE A 68 18.07 -0.83 -9.92
CA PHE A 68 19.41 -0.29 -10.13
C PHE A 68 19.56 1.11 -9.52
N LEU A 69 18.55 1.98 -9.72
CA LEU A 69 18.52 3.31 -9.12
C LEU A 69 18.48 3.25 -7.59
N ASP A 70 17.63 2.38 -7.03
CA ASP A 70 17.50 2.20 -5.59
C ASP A 70 18.81 1.68 -4.97
N HIS A 71 19.46 0.72 -5.60
CA HIS A 71 20.77 0.22 -5.18
C HIS A 71 21.83 1.33 -5.18
N LYS A 72 21.89 2.12 -6.26
CA LYS A 72 22.83 3.24 -6.39
C LYS A 72 22.59 4.31 -5.32
N LEU A 73 21.33 4.57 -4.97
CA LEU A 73 20.96 5.50 -3.90
C LEU A 73 21.43 4.98 -2.54
N LEU A 74 21.26 3.68 -2.25
CA LEU A 74 21.72 3.05 -1.01
C LEU A 74 23.24 3.16 -0.86
N GLU A 75 23.99 2.93 -1.95
CA GLU A 75 25.46 3.07 -1.94
C GLU A 75 25.89 4.50 -1.65
N GLN A 76 25.23 5.49 -2.24
CA GLN A 76 25.50 6.90 -1.94
C GLN A 76 25.23 7.22 -0.46
N GLN A 77 24.13 6.72 0.11
CA GLN A 77 23.82 6.90 1.53
C GLN A 77 24.86 6.24 2.45
N ARG A 78 25.37 5.05 2.09
CA ARG A 78 26.44 4.38 2.83
C ARG A 78 27.74 5.19 2.81
N GLN A 79 28.08 5.80 1.68
CA GLN A 79 29.29 6.64 1.56
C GLN A 79 29.18 7.95 2.33
N GLN A 80 27.97 8.49 2.51
CA GLN A 80 27.71 9.74 3.27
C GLN A 80 27.67 9.54 4.80
N GLN A 81 27.76 8.32 5.30
CA GLN A 81 27.85 8.00 6.73
C GLN A 81 29.30 7.63 7.11
N PRO A 82 30.23 8.59 7.31
CA PRO A 82 31.54 8.30 7.88
C PRO A 82 31.41 8.07 9.40
N TYR A 83 30.79 6.95 9.81
CA TYR A 83 30.78 6.58 11.23
C TYR A 83 32.18 6.09 11.62
N THR A 84 32.90 7.00 12.23
CA THR A 84 34.20 6.82 12.87
C THR A 84 34.24 5.55 13.74
N LEU A 85 35.01 4.54 13.31
CA LEU A 85 35.41 3.40 14.15
C LEU A 85 35.94 3.86 15.53
N ALA A 86 36.48 5.07 15.63
CA ALA A 86 36.95 5.70 16.86
C ALA A 86 35.86 5.97 17.93
N GLN A 87 34.58 6.11 17.57
CA GLN A 87 33.51 6.33 18.55
C GLN A 87 33.08 5.02 19.23
N LYS A 88 33.25 3.87 18.58
CA LYS A 88 32.88 2.55 19.12
C LYS A 88 33.81 2.10 20.26
N TYR A 89 35.09 2.48 20.23
CA TYR A 89 36.08 2.10 21.25
C TYR A 89 36.07 2.99 22.51
N LYS A 90 35.38 4.14 22.50
CA LYS A 90 35.29 5.04 23.67
C LYS A 90 34.20 4.63 24.65
N THR A 91 33.12 4.01 24.20
CA THR A 91 32.00 3.57 25.06
C THR A 91 32.28 2.26 25.81
N GLU A 92 33.28 1.48 25.39
CA GLU A 92 33.65 0.21 26.04
C GLU A 92 34.57 0.36 27.26
N ARG A 93 35.24 1.51 27.46
CA ARG A 93 36.20 1.69 28.57
C ARG A 93 35.59 2.22 29.88
N LEU A 94 34.28 2.43 29.95
CA LEU A 94 33.60 2.96 31.15
C LEU A 94 32.52 2.01 31.65
N ARG A 95 32.89 0.78 32.02
CA ARG A 95 32.06 -0.08 32.87
C ARG A 95 32.88 -0.54 34.08
N PRO A 96 32.50 -0.20 35.32
CA PRO A 96 33.17 -0.75 36.50
C PRO A 96 32.90 -2.27 36.58
N ARG A 97 33.96 -3.04 36.85
CA ARG A 97 33.91 -4.48 37.10
C ARG A 97 33.05 -4.76 38.33
N SER A 98 31.87 -5.36 38.13
CA SER A 98 31.21 -6.13 39.19
C SER A 98 31.50 -7.61 39.00
N SER A 99 32.02 -8.20 40.06
CA SER A 99 32.35 -9.61 40.23
C SER A 99 31.09 -10.46 40.37
N SER A 100 30.92 -11.46 39.50
CA SER A 100 30.31 -12.76 39.82
C SER A 100 30.54 -13.76 38.67
N PRO A 101 30.95 -15.01 38.95
CA PRO A 101 31.18 -16.01 37.91
C PRO A 101 29.92 -16.86 37.73
N VAL A 102 29.26 -16.75 36.59
CA VAL A 102 28.28 -17.76 36.16
C VAL A 102 28.52 -18.09 34.69
N THR A 103 28.88 -19.34 34.47
CA THR A 103 29.15 -20.00 33.20
C THR A 103 28.06 -19.73 32.16
N THR A 104 28.43 -19.08 31.06
CA THR A 104 27.61 -18.98 29.84
C THR A 104 27.91 -20.13 28.90
N PRO A 105 26.92 -20.89 28.40
CA PRO A 105 27.11 -21.62 27.16
C PRO A 105 27.09 -20.60 26.01
N LYS A 106 28.07 -20.71 25.09
CA LYS A 106 28.18 -19.91 23.86
C LYS A 106 26.84 -19.84 23.13
N LYS A 107 26.16 -18.68 23.15
CA LYS A 107 25.06 -18.41 22.22
C LYS A 107 25.65 -18.09 20.85
N ARG A 108 25.31 -18.92 19.88
CA ARG A 108 25.56 -18.70 18.45
C ARG A 108 24.83 -17.42 18.04
N LEU A 109 25.54 -16.52 17.38
CA LEU A 109 24.97 -15.32 16.80
C LEU A 109 24.12 -15.75 15.59
N PHE A 110 22.82 -15.49 15.63
CA PHE A 110 21.98 -15.51 14.44
C PHE A 110 21.91 -14.07 13.92
N HIS A 111 22.28 -13.87 12.65
CA HIS A 111 21.98 -12.64 11.93
C HIS A 111 20.52 -12.71 11.47
N ASN A 112 19.72 -11.70 11.78
CA ASN A 112 18.45 -11.47 11.12
C ASN A 112 18.61 -10.24 10.22
N ASP A 113 18.50 -10.47 8.92
CA ASP A 113 18.30 -9.46 7.89
C ASP A 113 16.79 -9.23 7.80
N ASP A 114 16.35 -7.98 7.96
CA ASP A 114 14.94 -7.61 8.02
C ASP A 114 14.25 -7.78 6.66
N THR A 115 13.78 -9.00 6.37
CA THR A 115 12.70 -9.27 5.41
C THR A 115 11.74 -10.31 6.01
N TRP A 116 10.45 -9.95 6.12
CA TRP A 116 9.28 -10.81 6.40
C TRP A 116 9.24 -11.71 7.66
N VAL A 117 10.26 -11.79 8.53
CA VAL A 117 10.23 -12.63 9.76
C VAL A 117 9.70 -11.89 11.01
N ASN A 118 9.49 -10.58 10.96
CA ASN A 118 8.98 -9.79 12.11
C ASN A 118 7.45 -9.83 12.27
N CYS A 119 6.77 -10.85 11.71
CA CYS A 119 5.37 -11.10 12.05
C CYS A 119 5.31 -11.66 13.48
N GLY A 120 5.10 -10.75 14.45
CA GLY A 120 4.95 -11.09 15.88
C GLY A 120 5.90 -10.38 16.85
N GLU A 121 6.74 -9.45 16.40
CA GLU A 121 7.62 -8.68 17.30
C GLU A 121 6.96 -7.35 17.73
N GLU A 122 6.65 -7.16 19.02
CA GLU A 122 6.25 -5.86 19.57
C GLU A 122 7.49 -4.95 19.67
N LYS A 123 7.60 -3.96 18.76
CA LYS A 123 8.67 -2.97 18.85
C LYS A 123 8.45 -2.05 20.05
N GLN A 124 9.33 -2.17 21.04
CA GLN A 124 9.42 -1.24 22.17
C GLN A 124 10.17 0.07 21.84
N ALA A 125 10.57 0.36 20.57
CA ALA A 125 11.17 1.65 20.23
C ALA A 125 10.89 2.31 18.86
N ILE A 126 10.65 3.64 18.87
CA ILE A 126 10.65 4.58 17.73
C ILE A 126 11.62 5.74 18.02
N TRP A 127 12.18 6.28 16.94
CA TRP A 127 13.18 7.34 16.78
C TRP A 127 13.28 8.43 17.88
N ILE A 128 14.53 8.80 18.20
CA ILE A 128 14.91 9.88 19.12
C ILE A 128 15.55 11.00 18.29
N ASP A 129 15.18 12.25 18.52
CA ASP A 129 15.81 13.40 17.86
C ASP A 129 17.23 13.69 18.39
N GLY A 130 17.93 14.62 17.72
CA GLY A 130 19.31 15.02 18.04
C GLY A 130 19.52 15.66 19.43
N TYR A 131 18.47 15.90 20.22
CA TYR A 131 18.55 16.43 21.57
C TYR A 131 18.21 15.40 22.66
N GLY A 132 17.96 14.14 22.27
CA GLY A 132 17.84 13.03 23.22
C GLY A 132 16.56 13.02 24.06
N LYS A 133 15.49 13.74 23.65
CA LYS A 133 14.22 13.81 24.41
C LYS A 133 13.11 12.94 23.81
N GLY A 134 13.44 11.73 23.35
CA GLY A 134 12.50 10.66 23.05
C GLY A 134 12.71 9.50 24.01
N ARG A 135 11.81 9.28 24.97
CA ARG A 135 11.80 8.08 25.82
C ARG A 135 10.53 7.30 25.51
N ILE A 136 10.65 5.98 25.38
CA ILE A 136 9.49 5.11 25.55
C ILE A 136 9.25 4.86 27.01
N ARG A 137 8.01 5.14 27.40
CA ARG A 137 7.49 4.75 28.69
C ARG A 137 7.33 3.23 28.67
N THR A 138 8.37 2.51 29.09
CA THR A 138 8.22 1.11 29.52
C THR A 138 7.47 1.10 30.85
N ASN A 139 6.65 0.07 31.08
CA ASN A 139 5.77 -0.12 32.25
C ASN A 139 6.52 -0.26 33.60
N GLN A 140 7.80 0.11 33.70
CA GLN A 140 8.54 0.12 34.96
C GLN A 140 8.46 1.46 35.72
N GLY A 141 7.65 2.41 35.22
CA GLY A 141 7.26 3.61 35.97
C GLY A 141 5.78 3.91 35.71
N LYS A 142 5.02 4.19 36.78
CA LYS A 142 3.59 4.51 36.81
C LYS A 142 3.12 5.30 35.56
N GLY A 143 2.59 4.60 34.56
CA GLY A 143 2.09 5.21 33.33
C GLY A 143 1.55 4.15 32.38
N LYS A 144 0.27 4.27 32.01
CA LYS A 144 -0.46 3.40 31.09
C LYS A 144 0.31 3.26 29.76
N ALA A 145 0.46 2.03 29.25
CA ALA A 145 1.17 1.72 28.01
C ALA A 145 0.70 2.63 26.84
N PRO A 146 1.58 3.02 25.92
CA PRO A 146 1.18 3.86 24.79
C PRO A 146 0.24 3.08 23.88
N ALA A 147 -0.98 3.56 23.70
CA ALA A 147 -1.91 3.01 22.72
C ALA A 147 -1.32 3.22 21.32
N ILE A 148 -1.20 2.15 20.55
CA ILE A 148 -0.75 2.23 19.16
C ILE A 148 -1.87 2.88 18.36
N THR A 149 -1.56 3.94 17.61
CA THR A 149 -2.53 4.64 16.76
C THR A 149 -2.14 4.51 15.31
N ILE A 150 -3.04 3.99 14.48
CA ILE A 150 -2.88 3.88 13.03
C ILE A 150 -3.71 4.97 12.35
N ILE A 151 -3.11 5.71 11.43
CA ILE A 151 -3.78 6.72 10.62
C ILE A 151 -4.03 6.10 9.24
N ILE A 152 -5.29 6.07 8.81
CA ILE A 152 -5.69 5.47 7.52
C ILE A 152 -6.46 6.51 6.71
N ASP A 153 -6.26 6.54 5.40
CA ASP A 153 -7.05 7.38 4.50
C ASP A 153 -8.49 6.86 4.37
N ASN A 154 -9.41 7.75 3.96
CA ASN A 154 -10.82 7.42 3.78
C ASN A 154 -11.07 6.70 2.43
N ALA A 155 -10.24 5.71 2.11
CA ALA A 155 -10.40 4.91 0.92
C ALA A 155 -11.44 3.79 1.16
N THR A 156 -12.21 3.47 0.12
CA THR A 156 -13.35 2.53 0.20
C THR A 156 -12.97 1.13 0.65
N TRP A 157 -11.75 0.68 0.34
CA TRP A 157 -11.23 -0.64 0.68
C TRP A 157 -10.69 -0.74 2.12
N HIS A 158 -10.43 0.38 2.78
CA HIS A 158 -10.08 0.45 4.21
C HIS A 158 -11.29 0.66 5.13
N CYS A 159 -12.44 0.97 4.55
CA CYS A 159 -13.62 1.45 5.25
C CYS A 159 -14.81 0.50 5.05
N GLU A 160 -14.58 -0.80 5.19
CA GLU A 160 -15.64 -1.80 5.12
C GLU A 160 -16.50 -1.76 6.41
N LEU A 161 -17.80 -1.54 6.22
CA LEU A 161 -18.79 -1.59 7.30
C LEU A 161 -19.02 -3.04 7.76
N THR A 162 -19.32 -3.18 9.04
CA THR A 162 -19.87 -4.43 9.60
C THR A 162 -21.22 -4.73 8.97
N ASP A 163 -21.58 -6.02 8.88
CA ASP A 163 -22.82 -6.44 8.22
C ASP A 163 -24.06 -5.87 8.92
N ASP A 164 -23.99 -5.71 10.25
CA ASP A 164 -25.04 -5.11 11.07
C ASP A 164 -25.28 -3.63 10.74
N THR A 165 -24.22 -2.84 10.52
CA THR A 165 -24.36 -1.39 10.28
C THR A 165 -24.44 -1.03 8.80
N LYS A 166 -24.46 -2.05 7.94
CA LYS A 166 -24.48 -1.86 6.49
C LYS A 166 -25.89 -1.44 6.06
N PRO A 167 -26.06 -0.27 5.43
CA PRO A 167 -27.37 0.17 4.99
C PRO A 167 -27.87 -0.69 3.82
N PRO A 168 -29.20 -0.90 3.71
CA PRO A 168 -29.77 -1.60 2.58
C PRO A 168 -29.50 -0.82 1.28
N LEU A 169 -29.12 -1.56 0.23
CA LEU A 169 -28.84 -0.97 -1.08
C LEU A 169 -30.12 -0.81 -1.89
N ARG A 170 -30.18 0.22 -2.75
CA ARG A 170 -31.30 0.43 -3.68
C ARG A 170 -31.56 -0.78 -4.59
N SER A 171 -30.50 -1.56 -4.88
CA SER A 171 -30.56 -2.78 -5.69
C SER A 171 -31.16 -4.00 -4.97
N TRP A 172 -31.34 -3.97 -3.65
CA TRP A 172 -31.91 -5.08 -2.89
C TRP A 172 -33.37 -5.35 -3.25
N ARG A 173 -33.81 -6.60 -3.05
CA ARG A 173 -35.22 -6.96 -3.21
C ARG A 173 -36.03 -6.45 -2.02
N LYS A 174 -37.34 -6.23 -2.20
CA LYS A 174 -38.25 -5.76 -1.14
C LYS A 174 -38.16 -6.64 0.13
N GLN A 175 -38.10 -7.96 -0.05
CA GLN A 175 -37.97 -8.93 1.04
C GLN A 175 -36.68 -8.72 1.86
N MET A 176 -35.52 -8.60 1.20
CA MET A 176 -34.25 -8.41 1.92
C MET A 176 -34.22 -7.12 2.75
N ILE A 177 -34.91 -6.07 2.30
CA ILE A 177 -35.03 -4.82 3.06
C ILE A 177 -35.96 -5.02 4.27
N ALA A 178 -37.03 -5.80 4.10
CA ALA A 178 -37.93 -6.16 5.20
C ALA A 178 -37.23 -7.04 6.25
N ASP A 179 -36.44 -8.02 5.82
CA ASP A 179 -35.62 -8.87 6.68
C ASP A 179 -34.63 -8.01 7.49
N TRP A 180 -33.95 -7.06 6.81
CA TRP A 180 -33.04 -6.11 7.48
C TRP A 180 -33.76 -5.26 8.54
N LEU A 181 -34.95 -4.73 8.23
CA LEU A 181 -35.75 -3.96 9.20
C LEU A 181 -36.18 -4.81 10.39
N GLN A 182 -36.49 -6.08 10.16
CA GLN A 182 -36.85 -7.03 11.22
C GLN A 182 -35.65 -7.34 12.12
N ASP A 183 -34.46 -7.53 11.53
CA ASP A 183 -33.20 -7.75 12.27
C ASP A 183 -32.85 -6.52 13.14
N HIS A 184 -33.20 -5.32 12.67
CA HIS A 184 -33.03 -4.05 13.40
C HIS A 184 -34.19 -3.73 14.35
N ASN A 185 -35.18 -4.63 14.47
CA ASN A 185 -36.36 -4.48 15.32
C ASN A 185 -37.20 -3.20 15.00
N ILE A 186 -37.29 -2.84 13.72
CA ILE A 186 -38.05 -1.69 13.22
C ILE A 186 -39.41 -2.18 12.69
N SER A 187 -40.49 -1.66 13.26
CA SER A 187 -41.85 -1.99 12.82
C SER A 187 -42.20 -1.27 11.51
N TYR A 188 -42.78 -2.00 10.55
CA TYR A 188 -43.26 -1.45 9.28
C TYR A 188 -44.65 -2.01 8.91
N ALA A 189 -45.41 -1.26 8.10
CA ALA A 189 -46.74 -1.67 7.64
C ALA A 189 -46.65 -2.73 6.54
N LYS A 190 -47.57 -3.70 6.52
CA LYS A 190 -47.53 -4.85 5.59
C LYS A 190 -47.62 -4.46 4.10
N ASP A 191 -48.31 -3.36 3.80
CA ASP A 191 -48.59 -2.92 2.42
C ASP A 191 -47.69 -1.78 1.92
N ILE A 192 -46.62 -1.48 2.67
CA ILE A 192 -45.72 -0.37 2.38
C ILE A 192 -44.90 -0.61 1.09
N SER A 193 -44.58 0.46 0.38
CA SER A 193 -43.80 0.40 -0.86
C SER A 193 -42.30 0.15 -0.60
N LYS A 194 -41.57 -0.30 -1.62
CA LYS A 194 -40.10 -0.50 -1.50
C LYS A 194 -39.36 0.82 -1.20
N ALA A 195 -39.84 1.94 -1.74
CA ALA A 195 -39.23 3.24 -1.53
C ALA A 195 -39.37 3.67 -0.07
N GLU A 196 -40.56 3.56 0.49
CA GLU A 196 -40.84 3.86 1.90
C GLU A 196 -40.08 2.92 2.86
N LEU A 197 -39.89 1.63 2.52
CA LEU A 197 -39.03 0.74 3.31
C LEU A 197 -37.57 1.19 3.34
N LEU A 198 -37.07 1.70 2.21
CA LEU A 198 -35.71 2.25 2.13
C LEU A 198 -35.61 3.53 2.95
N GLU A 199 -36.60 4.41 2.87
CA GLU A 199 -36.63 5.65 3.67
C GLU A 199 -36.63 5.33 5.17
N LEU A 200 -37.51 4.44 5.63
CA LEU A 200 -37.54 4.00 7.03
C LEU A 200 -36.20 3.39 7.48
N ALA A 201 -35.56 2.62 6.61
CA ALA A 201 -34.23 2.08 6.90
C ALA A 201 -33.18 3.20 7.01
N PHE A 202 -33.20 4.19 6.10
CA PHE A 202 -32.28 5.34 6.12
C PHE A 202 -32.48 6.26 7.32
N GLU A 203 -33.73 6.42 7.78
CA GLU A 203 -34.06 7.21 8.98
C GLU A 203 -33.57 6.55 10.28
N ASN A 204 -33.55 5.22 10.33
CA ASN A 204 -33.15 4.44 11.51
C ASN A 204 -31.75 3.84 11.39
N LEU A 205 -30.84 4.49 10.65
CA LEU A 205 -29.46 4.03 10.52
C LEU A 205 -28.73 4.13 11.87
N SER A 206 -28.10 3.04 12.27
CA SER A 206 -27.15 3.04 13.38
C SER A 206 -25.85 3.76 12.99
N ASP A 207 -25.08 4.18 14.00
CA ASP A 207 -23.73 4.69 13.80
C ASP A 207 -22.86 3.71 13.02
N LYS A 208 -22.07 4.24 12.09
CA LYS A 208 -21.18 3.46 11.23
C LYS A 208 -20.14 2.72 12.06
N LYS A 209 -20.07 1.41 11.93
CA LYS A 209 -19.03 0.59 12.56
C LYS A 209 -18.22 -0.13 11.49
N TYR A 210 -16.90 0.02 11.56
CA TYR A 210 -15.99 -0.54 10.57
C TYR A 210 -15.35 -1.83 11.07
N LYS A 211 -15.22 -2.83 10.19
CA LYS A 211 -14.59 -4.12 10.53
C LYS A 211 -13.17 -3.94 11.08
N VAL A 212 -12.41 -3.05 10.46
CA VAL A 212 -11.03 -2.73 10.87
C VAL A 212 -10.96 -2.23 12.31
N GLU A 213 -11.97 -1.48 12.79
CA GLU A 213 -12.00 -1.00 14.18
C GLU A 213 -12.34 -2.11 15.17
N GLU A 214 -13.17 -3.08 14.78
CA GLU A 214 -13.47 -4.24 15.62
C GLU A 214 -12.25 -5.13 15.80
N GLU A 215 -11.52 -5.38 14.71
CA GLU A 215 -10.26 -6.11 14.76
C GLU A 215 -9.19 -5.35 15.56
N ALA A 216 -9.03 -4.05 15.31
CA ALA A 216 -8.06 -3.21 16.02
C ALA A 216 -8.31 -3.13 17.53
N LYS A 217 -9.58 -3.16 17.96
CA LYS A 217 -9.95 -3.23 19.39
C LYS A 217 -9.35 -4.46 20.08
N GLN A 218 -9.25 -5.60 19.40
CA GLN A 218 -8.66 -6.82 19.97
C GLN A 218 -7.19 -6.60 20.36
N TYR A 219 -6.48 -5.80 19.56
CA TYR A 219 -5.07 -5.49 19.76
C TYR A 219 -4.83 -4.20 20.55
N ARG A 220 -5.89 -3.57 21.09
CA ARG A 220 -5.82 -2.25 21.78
C ARG A 220 -5.20 -1.15 20.90
N ILE A 221 -5.47 -1.22 19.60
CA ILE A 221 -5.02 -0.25 18.60
C ILE A 221 -6.15 0.77 18.36
N ASN A 222 -5.79 2.04 18.32
CA ASN A 222 -6.67 3.13 17.93
C ASN A 222 -6.53 3.40 16.43
N ILE A 223 -7.64 3.63 15.73
CA ILE A 223 -7.62 4.05 14.33
C ILE A 223 -8.09 5.50 14.26
N LEU A 224 -7.36 6.33 13.52
CA LEU A 224 -7.76 7.68 13.16
C LEU A 224 -7.97 7.75 11.64
N ARG A 225 -9.06 8.40 11.24
CA ARG A 225 -9.43 8.69 9.85
C ARG A 225 -9.76 10.16 9.70
#